data_AF-A0A8C4YLZ9-F1
#
_entry.id   AF-A0A8C4YLZ9-F1
#
_cell.length_a   1.000
_cell.length_b   1.000
_cell.length_c   1.000
_cell.angle_alpha   90.00
_cell.angle_beta   90.00
_cell.angle_gamma   90.00
#
_symmetry.space_group_name_H-M   'P 1'
#
loop_
_entity.id
_entity.type
_entity.pdbx_description
1 polymer ?
#
loop_
_entity_poly.entity_id
_entity_poly.type
_entity_poly.pdbx_seq_one_letter_code
_entity_poly.pdbx_strand_id
1 'polypeptide(L)'
;MREGPLTRFLLDTIKWLGAGKKGRIGINPNLKSLHDLLTQQKVVCKISAPTDNLSIYCCQSYSNTEGKKIHEFVAEGGGLLIGGHAWCDLSVTLT
;
A
#
# COMPACT_ATOMS: atom_id res chain seq x y z
N MET A 1 -14.67 -16.20 8.25
CA MET A 1 -13.58 -16.23 7.24
C MET A 1 -12.28 -16.00 8.01
N ARG A 2 -11.31 -16.92 7.96
CA ARG A 2 -10.01 -16.70 8.61
C ARG A 2 -9.24 -15.70 7.76
N GLU A 3 -8.90 -14.55 8.35
CA GLU A 3 -7.96 -13.60 7.77
C GLU A 3 -6.63 -14.33 7.55
N GLY A 4 -6.10 -14.32 6.34
CA GLY A 4 -4.78 -14.90 6.09
C GLY A 4 -3.71 -14.15 6.89
N PRO A 5 -2.62 -14.81 7.34
CA PRO A 5 -1.56 -14.18 8.14
C PRO A 5 -0.97 -12.93 7.46
N LEU A 6 -0.97 -12.89 6.13
CA LEU A 6 -0.52 -11.75 5.33
C LEU A 6 -1.44 -10.53 5.42
N THR A 7 -2.76 -10.72 5.40
CA THR A 7 -3.73 -9.62 5.54
C THR A 7 -3.54 -8.90 6.86
N ARG A 8 -3.37 -9.68 7.94
CA ARG A 8 -3.15 -9.11 9.27
C ARG A 8 -1.84 -8.33 9.34
N PHE A 9 -0.76 -8.92 8.83
CA PHE A 9 0.54 -8.26 8.74
C PHE A 9 0.48 -6.93 7.98
N LEU A 10 -0.21 -6.88 6.84
CA LEU A 10 -0.38 -5.66 6.06
C LEU A 10 -1.14 -4.58 6.84
N LEU A 11 -2.23 -4.95 7.52
CA LEU A 11 -3.02 -4.01 8.32
C LEU A 11 -2.22 -3.45 9.49
N ASP A 12 -1.49 -4.28 10.22
CA ASP A 12 -0.65 -3.84 11.34
C ASP A 12 0.51 -2.96 10.83
N THR A 13 1.09 -3.30 9.68
CA THR A 13 2.15 -2.47 9.05
C THR A 13 1.62 -1.11 8.62
N ILE A 14 0.43 -1.04 8.01
CA ILE A 14 -0.21 0.23 7.62
C ILE A 14 -0.52 1.07 8.86
N LYS A 15 -1.03 0.45 9.93
CA LYS A 15 -1.26 1.14 11.21
C LYS A 15 0.05 1.69 11.79
N TRP A 16 1.12 0.92 11.73
CA TRP A 16 2.44 1.35 12.20
C TRP A 16 3.00 2.50 11.35
N LEU A 17 2.94 2.39 10.02
CA LEU A 17 3.37 3.45 9.10
C LEU A 17 2.57 4.76 9.25
N GLY A 18 1.29 4.63 9.61
CA GLY A 18 0.38 5.75 9.84
C GLY A 18 0.34 6.26 11.28
N ALA A 19 1.00 5.58 12.22
CA ALA A 19 0.99 5.98 13.62
C ALA A 19 1.58 7.39 13.78
N GLY A 20 0.76 8.33 14.26
CA GLY A 20 1.13 9.74 14.41
C GLY A 20 0.93 10.60 13.16
N LYS A 21 0.45 10.05 12.04
CA LYS A 21 0.22 10.78 10.79
C LYS A 21 -1.26 10.84 10.45
N LYS A 22 -1.77 12.04 10.16
CA LYS A 22 -3.14 12.24 9.64
C LYS A 22 -3.05 12.44 8.13
N GLY A 23 -3.18 11.37 7.37
CA GLY A 23 -3.27 11.50 5.92
C GLY A 23 -3.71 10.23 5.22
N ARG A 24 -3.91 10.36 3.91
CA ARG A 24 -4.53 9.31 3.08
C ARG A 24 -3.50 8.28 2.67
N ILE A 25 -3.97 7.06 2.42
CA ILE A 25 -3.16 5.96 1.89
C ILE A 25 -3.28 5.99 0.38
N GLY A 26 -2.16 6.16 -0.32
CA GLY A 26 -2.07 6.04 -1.76
C GLY A 26 -1.61 4.66 -2.17
N ILE A 27 -2.24 4.10 -3.20
CA ILE A 27 -1.90 2.78 -3.74
C ILE A 27 -1.59 2.92 -5.22
N ASN A 28 -0.47 2.36 -5.65
CA ASN A 28 -0.09 2.32 -7.06
C ASN A 28 -1.19 1.60 -7.88
N PRO A 29 -1.54 2.09 -9.08
CA PRO A 29 -2.58 1.48 -9.92
C PRO A 29 -2.33 0.00 -10.28
N ASN A 30 -1.08 -0.47 -10.24
CA ASN A 30 -0.74 -1.87 -10.45
C ASN A 30 -1.07 -2.79 -9.25
N LEU A 31 -1.47 -2.23 -8.11
CA LEU A 31 -1.79 -2.93 -6.87
C LEU A 31 -3.30 -2.93 -6.56
N LYS A 32 -4.15 -3.18 -7.57
CA LYS A 32 -5.62 -3.22 -7.40
C LYS A 32 -6.07 -4.23 -6.34
N SER A 33 -5.46 -5.41 -6.28
CA SER A 33 -5.81 -6.44 -5.29
C SER A 33 -5.56 -5.97 -3.86
N LEU A 34 -4.49 -5.19 -3.62
CA LEU A 34 -4.22 -4.59 -2.32
C LEU A 34 -5.25 -3.51 -1.99
N HIS A 35 -5.64 -2.69 -2.96
CA HIS A 35 -6.70 -1.69 -2.77
C HIS A 35 -8.04 -2.34 -2.40
N ASP A 36 -8.43 -3.42 -3.08
CA ASP A 36 -9.67 -4.14 -2.78
C ASP A 36 -9.61 -4.75 -1.38
N LEU A 37 -8.50 -5.42 -1.04
CA LEU A 37 -8.28 -5.98 0.30
C LEU A 37 -8.42 -4.91 1.40
N LEU A 38 -7.79 -3.76 1.24
CA LEU A 38 -7.85 -2.68 2.23
C LEU A 38 -9.24 -2.07 2.32
N THR A 39 -9.94 -1.92 1.20
CA THR A 39 -11.33 -1.44 1.15
C THR A 39 -12.27 -2.42 1.86
N GLN A 40 -12.10 -3.73 1.65
CA GLN A 40 -12.84 -4.79 2.36
C GLN A 40 -12.61 -4.74 3.87
N GLN A 41 -11.39 -4.36 4.28
CA GLN A 41 -11.02 -4.15 5.68
C GLN A 41 -11.39 -2.74 6.21
N LYS A 42 -12.18 -1.96 5.46
CA LYS A 42 -12.64 -0.60 5.82
C LYS A 42 -11.51 0.41 6.04
N VAL A 43 -10.37 0.18 5.43
CA VAL A 43 -9.24 1.12 5.40
C VAL A 43 -9.45 2.14 4.29
N VAL A 44 -9.37 3.43 4.60
CA VAL A 44 -9.55 4.50 3.61
C VAL A 44 -8.28 4.65 2.78
N CYS A 45 -8.31 4.14 1.56
CA CYS A 45 -7.23 4.25 0.58
C CYS A 45 -7.72 4.78 -0.77
N LYS A 46 -6.80 5.29 -1.59
CA LYS A 46 -7.08 5.77 -2.94
C LYS A 46 -5.99 5.31 -3.91
N ILE A 47 -6.40 4.89 -5.11
CA ILE A 47 -5.45 4.69 -6.21
C ILE A 47 -4.87 6.05 -6.63
N SER A 48 -3.55 6.22 -6.51
CA SER A 48 -2.88 7.48 -6.84
C SER A 48 -1.37 7.29 -7.05
N ALA A 49 -0.71 8.34 -7.53
CA ALA A 49 0.74 8.47 -7.57
C ALA A 49 1.26 8.94 -6.18
N PRO A 50 2.56 8.81 -5.88
CA PRO A 50 3.12 9.40 -4.67
C PRO A 50 3.01 10.93 -4.78
N THR A 51 2.20 11.52 -3.88
CA THR A 51 1.87 12.96 -3.83
C THR A 51 1.95 13.43 -2.39
N ASP A 52 2.14 14.73 -2.21
CA ASP A 52 2.41 15.38 -0.91
C ASP A 52 1.25 15.25 0.11
N ASN A 53 0.04 14.96 -0.37
CA ASN A 53 -1.15 14.81 0.47
C ASN A 53 -1.33 13.38 1.02
N LEU A 54 -0.37 12.48 0.79
CA LEU A 54 -0.41 11.10 1.28
C LEU A 54 0.45 10.96 2.54
N SER A 55 0.03 10.11 3.46
CA SER A 55 0.88 9.71 4.60
C SER A 55 1.54 8.36 4.36
N ILE A 56 0.92 7.51 3.55
CA ILE A 56 1.43 6.18 3.22
C ILE A 56 1.28 5.99 1.71
N TYR A 57 2.32 5.45 1.07
CA TYR A 57 2.30 5.05 -0.33
C TYR A 57 2.68 3.58 -0.49
N CYS A 58 1.84 2.81 -1.22
CA CYS A 58 2.07 1.40 -1.51
C CYS A 58 2.42 1.23 -3.00
N CYS A 59 3.56 0.61 -3.32
CA CYS A 59 4.03 0.43 -4.70
C CYS A 59 4.69 -0.94 -4.91
N GLN A 60 4.83 -1.37 -6.17
CA GLN A 60 5.61 -2.55 -6.54
C GLN A 60 7.10 -2.23 -6.66
N SER A 61 7.96 -3.23 -6.46
CA SER A 61 9.43 -3.10 -6.48
C SER A 61 10.00 -2.68 -7.83
N TYR A 62 9.23 -2.81 -8.92
CA TYR A 62 9.64 -2.47 -10.28
C TYR A 62 8.82 -1.30 -10.81
N SER A 63 9.26 -0.07 -10.51
CA SER A 63 8.86 1.09 -11.29
C SER A 63 9.97 2.14 -11.27
N ASN A 64 10.97 1.96 -12.14
CA ASN A 64 12.07 2.92 -12.37
C ASN A 64 11.56 4.34 -12.72
N THR A 65 10.31 4.46 -13.16
CA THR A 65 9.68 5.72 -13.57
C THR A 65 9.28 6.62 -12.40
N GLU A 66 9.25 6.12 -11.15
CA GLU A 66 8.79 6.90 -9.99
C GLU A 66 9.81 7.01 -8.84
N GLY A 67 11.03 6.46 -9.00
CA GLY A 67 12.04 6.40 -7.94
C GLY A 67 12.38 7.75 -7.30
N LYS A 68 12.46 8.83 -8.10
CA LYS A 68 12.72 10.18 -7.59
C LYS A 68 11.58 10.70 -6.70
N LYS A 69 10.32 10.56 -7.15
CA LYS A 69 9.14 11.01 -6.39
C LYS A 69 8.95 10.22 -5.10
N ILE A 70 9.22 8.91 -5.16
CA ILE A 70 9.18 8.04 -3.98
C ILE A 70 10.26 8.46 -2.99
N HIS A 71 11.46 8.81 -3.48
CA HIS A 71 12.54 9.30 -2.64
C HIS A 71 12.18 10.62 -1.96
N GLU A 72 11.66 11.59 -2.70
CA GLU A 72 11.17 12.87 -2.17
C GLU A 72 10.09 12.64 -1.11
N PHE A 73 9.08 11.81 -1.41
CA PHE A 73 8.01 11.46 -0.48
C PHE A 73 8.51 10.86 0.85
N VAL A 74 9.50 9.96 0.80
CA VAL A 74 10.09 9.39 2.03
C VAL A 74 10.94 10.41 2.77
N ALA A 75 11.68 11.26 2.05
CA ALA A 75 12.48 12.33 2.65
C ALA A 75 11.61 13.36 3.41
N GLU A 76 10.39 13.60 2.94
CA GLU A 76 9.38 14.42 3.62
C GLU A 76 8.70 13.71 4.81
N GLY A 77 9.08 12.47 5.09
CA GLY A 77 8.56 11.67 6.19
C GLY A 77 7.35 10.81 5.83
N GLY A 78 7.04 10.63 4.54
CA GLY A 78 6.03 9.70 4.05
C GLY A 78 6.37 8.24 4.38
N GLY A 79 5.37 7.45 4.75
CA GLY A 79 5.52 6.01 4.99
C GLY A 79 5.47 5.23 3.67
N LEU A 80 6.48 4.41 3.39
CA LEU A 80 6.55 3.65 2.14
C LEU A 80 6.42 2.15 2.39
N LEU A 81 5.54 1.50 1.62
CA LEU A 81 5.39 0.04 1.61
C LEU A 81 5.66 -0.47 0.18
N ILE A 82 6.73 -1.25 -0.01
CA ILE A 82 7.12 -1.81 -1.32
C ILE A 82 6.88 -3.31 -1.36
N GLY A 83 6.30 -3.76 -2.47
CA GLY A 83 5.95 -5.15 -2.70
C GLY A 83 6.60 -5.76 -3.90
N GLY A 84 7.11 -6.98 -3.73
CA GLY A 84 7.59 -7.77 -4.85
C GLY A 84 6.48 -8.36 -5.71
N HIS A 85 6.89 -9.16 -6.69
CA HIS A 85 6.02 -9.87 -7.64
C HIS A 85 4.91 -10.73 -7.00
N ALA A 86 5.01 -11.07 -5.71
CA ALA A 86 4.05 -11.96 -5.04
C ALA A 86 2.79 -11.26 -4.47
N TRP A 87 2.68 -9.92 -4.54
CA TRP A 87 1.49 -9.23 -4.01
C TRP A 87 0.24 -9.37 -4.88
N CYS A 88 0.37 -9.79 -6.14
CA CYS A 88 -0.76 -10.05 -7.03
C CYS A 88 -1.36 -11.46 -6.87
N ASP A 89 -0.67 -12.38 -6.20
CA ASP A 89 -1.12 -13.76 -6.05
C ASP A 89 -1.93 -13.95 -4.77
N LEU A 90 -3.10 -13.29 -4.72
CA LEU A 90 -4.14 -13.56 -3.72
C LEU A 90 -5.42 -14.13 -4.37
N SER A 91 -5.38 -14.41 -5.68
CA SER A 91 -6.37 -15.27 -6.32
C SER A 91 -6.00 -16.73 -6.10
N VAL A 92 -6.14 -17.21 -4.86
CA VAL A 92 -6.42 -18.64 -4.69
C VAL A 92 -7.82 -18.87 -5.24
N THR A 93 -7.87 -19.28 -6.51
CA THR A 93 -9.10 -19.78 -7.13
C THR A 93 -9.58 -20.98 -6.33
N LEU A 94 -10.59 -20.80 -5.47
CA LEU A 94 -11.37 -21.93 -4.99
C LEU A 94 -12.31 -22.29 -6.14
N THR A 95 -12.02 -23.45 -6.74
CA THR A 95 -12.87 -24.16 -7.70
C THR A 95 -14.16 -24.60 -7.03
#